data_AF-X1CG98-F1
#
_entry.id   AF-X1CG98-F1
#
_cell.length_a   1.000
_cell.length_b   1.000
_cell.length_c   1.000
_cell.angle_alpha   90.00
_cell.angle_beta   90.00
_cell.angle_gamma   90.00
#
_symmetry.space_group_name_H-M   'P 1'
#
loop_
_entity.id
_entity.type
_entity.pdbx_description
1 polymer ?
#
loop_
_entity_poly.entity_id
_entity_poly.type
_entity_poly.pdbx_seq_one_letter_code
_entity_poly.pdbx_strand_id
1 'polypeptide(L)' 'ASKNWKEQILNQDIFDEKYYKKIFHLELKDSPIASMAIGHIEEVLPLKTFIDNIINESEHILKSWGFRGATFNTL' A
#
# COMPACT_ATOMS: atom_id res chain seq x y z
N ALA A 1 15.21 -2.93 0.26
CA ALA A 1 15.37 -2.55 1.68
C ALA A 1 15.80 -3.76 2.50
N SER A 2 16.49 -3.60 3.62
CA SER A 2 16.92 -4.73 4.46
C SER A 2 15.71 -5.38 5.16
N LYS A 3 15.81 -6.67 5.49
CA LYS A 3 14.77 -7.42 6.20
C LYS A 3 14.42 -6.76 7.55
N ASN A 4 15.44 -6.38 8.31
CA ASN A 4 15.27 -5.72 9.61
C ASN A 4 14.53 -4.37 9.49
N TRP A 5 14.77 -3.62 8.42
CA TRP A 5 14.07 -2.35 8.20
C TRP A 5 12.61 -2.57 7.81
N LYS A 6 12.30 -3.60 7.01
CA LYS A 6 10.90 -3.98 6.73
C LYS A 6 10.19 -4.39 8.02
N GLU A 7 10.83 -5.19 8.87
CA GLU A 7 10.28 -5.59 10.17
C GLU A 7 10.03 -4.39 11.10
N GLN A 8 10.91 -3.38 11.11
CA GLN A 8 10.69 -2.14 11.86
C GLN A 8 9.47 -1.37 11.36
N ILE A 9 9.27 -1.31 10.04
CA ILE A 9 8.09 -0.64 9.46
C ILE A 9 6.83 -1.44 9.74
N LEU A 10 6.82 -2.75 9.55
CA LEU A 10 5.63 -3.58 9.77
C LEU A 10 5.15 -3.54 11.23
N ASN A 11 6.07 -3.38 12.18
CA ASN A 11 5.76 -3.30 13.62
C ASN A 11 5.67 -1.86 14.14
N GLN A 12 5.76 -0.85 13.26
CA GLN A 12 5.62 0.54 13.67
C GLN A 12 4.17 0.82 14.07
N ASP A 13 3.98 1.27 15.31
CA ASP A 13 2.68 1.77 15.76
C ASP A 13 2.36 3.08 15.02
N ILE A 14 1.33 3.04 14.18
CA ILE A 14 0.88 4.19 13.39
C ILE A 14 0.06 5.19 14.22
N PHE A 15 -0.38 4.79 15.41
CA PHE A 15 -1.08 5.64 16.38
C PHE A 15 -0.13 6.26 17.41
N ASP A 16 1.17 5.93 17.35
CA ASP A 16 2.18 6.61 18.17
C ASP A 16 2.14 8.11 17.88
N GLU A 17 1.98 8.89 18.95
CA GLU A 17 1.79 10.34 18.86
C GLU A 17 2.97 11.04 18.20
N LYS A 18 4.19 10.53 18.39
CA LYS A 18 5.38 11.09 17.77
C LYS A 18 5.48 10.68 16.30
N TYR A 19 4.92 9.54 15.91
CA TYR A 19 4.91 9.05 14.53
C TYR A 19 3.90 9.82 13.67
N TYR A 20 2.62 9.87 14.06
CA TYR A 20 1.62 10.55 13.23
C TYR A 20 1.83 12.07 13.23
N LYS A 21 2.33 12.69 14.31
CA LYS A 21 2.65 14.13 14.30
C LYS A 21 3.65 14.47 13.20
N LYS A 22 4.68 13.65 12.97
CA LYS A 22 5.63 13.86 11.89
C LYS A 22 4.98 13.77 10.50
N ILE A 23 4.00 12.90 10.32
CA ILE A 23 3.25 12.76 9.06
C ILE A 23 2.34 13.98 8.83
N PHE A 24 1.57 14.39 9.83
CA PHE A 24 0.53 15.42 9.69
C PHE A 24 1.05 16.85 9.78
N HIS A 25 2.19 17.11 10.45
CA HIS A 25 2.72 18.47 10.63
C HIS A 25 3.74 18.87 9.57
N LEU A 26 3.98 18.04 8.53
CA LEU A 26 4.96 18.31 7.48
C LEU A 26 6.35 18.69 8.03
N GLU A 27 6.70 18.27 9.25
CA GLU A 27 8.01 18.44 9.89
C GLU A 27 9.09 17.54 9.23
N LEU A 28 8.84 17.11 8.00
CA LEU A 28 9.61 16.14 7.23
C LEU A 28 10.62 16.78 6.29
N LYS A 29 10.95 18.06 6.47
CA LYS A 29 11.88 18.77 5.58
C LYS A 29 13.20 18.00 5.38
N ASP A 30 13.62 17.25 6.41
CA ASP A 30 14.84 16.42 6.41
C ASP A 30 14.63 14.97 6.87
N SER A 31 13.38 14.50 7.05
CA SER A 31 13.12 13.14 7.55
C SER A 31 12.29 12.32 6.55
N PRO A 32 12.91 11.34 5.86
CA PRO A 32 12.18 10.45 4.97
C PRO A 32 11.42 9.42 5.80
N ILE A 33 10.26 9.79 6.33
CA ILE A 33 9.31 8.79 6.83
C ILE A 33 8.71 8.12 5.61
N ALA A 34 9.13 6.88 5.37
CA ALA A 34 8.55 6.06 4.32
C ALA A 34 7.07 5.77 4.64
N SER A 35 6.24 5.79 3.60
CA SER A 35 4.85 5.32 3.71
C SER A 35 4.83 3.90 4.26
N MET A 36 3.97 3.63 5.23
CA MET A 36 3.76 2.28 5.80
C MET A 36 3.38 1.25 4.72
N ALA A 37 2.82 1.69 3.59
CA ALA A 37 2.56 0.84 2.42
C ALA A 37 3.82 0.12 1.92
N ILE A 38 5.02 0.64 2.19
CA ILE A 38 6.28 -0.02 1.82
C ILE A 38 6.48 -1.37 2.53
N GLY A 39 5.83 -1.59 3.67
CA GLY A 39 5.83 -2.88 4.36
C GLY A 39 5.19 -4.01 3.53
N HIS A 40 4.23 -3.66 2.67
CA HIS A 40 3.56 -4.60 1.77
C HIS A 40 4.31 -4.83 0.45
N ILE A 41 5.42 -4.11 0.21
CA ILE A 41 6.20 -4.28 -1.01
C ILE A 41 7.16 -5.46 -0.82
N GLU A 42 6.82 -6.59 -1.43
CA GLU A 42 7.65 -7.80 -1.41
C GLU A 42 8.78 -7.72 -2.44
N GLU A 43 8.47 -7.23 -3.65
CA GLU A 43 9.37 -7.20 -4.80
C GLU A 43 9.40 -5.84 -5.52
N VAL A 44 10.43 -5.62 -6.34
CA VAL A 44 10.56 -4.43 -7.21
C VAL A 44 10.20 -4.83 -8.63
N LEU A 45 9.12 -4.25 -9.17
CA LEU A 45 8.60 -4.55 -10.49
C LEU A 45 8.88 -3.43 -11.50
N PRO A 46 8.99 -3.74 -12.81
CA PRO A 46 8.88 -2.74 -13.86
C PRO A 46 7.52 -2.03 -13.78
N LEU A 47 7.50 -0.71 -14.01
CA LEU A 47 6.29 0.11 -13.90
C LEU A 47 5.11 -0.46 -14.69
N LYS A 48 5.36 -0.91 -15.93
CA LYS A 48 4.33 -1.53 -16.76
C LYS A 48 3.73 -2.77 -16.10
N THR A 49 4.58 -3.69 -15.63
CA THR A 49 4.13 -4.90 -14.93
C THR A 49 3.33 -4.58 -13.67
N PHE A 50 3.76 -3.58 -12.91
CA PHE A 50 3.04 -3.15 -11.71
C PHE A 50 1.63 -2.65 -12.04
N ILE A 51 1.49 -1.81 -13.06
CA ILE A 51 0.19 -1.29 -13.51
C ILE A 51 -0.69 -2.42 -14.04
N ASP A 52 -0.14 -3.32 -14.86
CA ASP A 52 -0.88 -4.46 -15.41
C ASP A 52 -1.41 -5.37 -14.28
N ASN A 53 -0.60 -5.61 -13.23
CA ASN A 53 -1.03 -6.40 -12.07
C ASN A 53 -2.18 -5.73 -11.31
N ILE A 54 -2.08 -4.42 -11.01
CA ILE A 54 -3.14 -3.67 -10.34
C ILE A 54 -4.47 -3.79 -11.09
N ILE A 55 -4.44 -3.61 -12.41
CA ILE A 55 -5.65 -3.65 -13.26
C ILE A 55 -6.28 -5.04 -13.19
N ASN A 56 -5.47 -6.09 -13.39
CA ASN A 56 -5.97 -7.47 -13.41
C ASN A 56 -6.50 -7.93 -12.05
N GLU A 57 -5.80 -7.62 -10.96
CA GLU A 57 -6.24 -7.97 -9.60
C GLU A 57 -7.52 -7.22 -9.23
N SER A 58 -7.61 -5.93 -9.56
CA SER A 58 -8.82 -5.13 -9.34
C SER A 58 -10.01 -5.70 -10.12
N GLU A 59 -9.82 -6.08 -11.39
CA GLU A 59 -10.86 -6.71 -12.19
C GLU A 59 -11.31 -8.04 -11.59
N HIS A 60 -10.37 -8.86 -11.09
CA HIS A 60 -10.69 -10.12 -10.43
C HIS A 60 -11.51 -9.92 -9.15
N ILE A 61 -11.14 -8.95 -8.31
CA ILE A 61 -11.90 -8.57 -7.11
C ILE A 61 -13.31 -8.15 -7.50
N LEU A 62 -13.45 -7.27 -8.49
CA LEU A 62 -14.75 -6.80 -8.96
C LEU A 62 -15.63 -7.96 -9.45
N LYS A 63 -15.07 -8.87 -10.26
CA LYS A 63 -15.78 -10.08 -10.71
C LYS A 63 -16.23 -10.96 -9.54
N SER A 64 -15.39 -11.11 -8.51
CA SER A 64 -15.73 -11.87 -7.29
C SER A 64 -16.87 -11.22 -6.49
N TRP A 65 -17.03 -9.90 -6.58
CA TRP A 65 -18.15 -9.15 -6.03
C TRP A 65 -19.35 -9.06 -6.96
N GLY A 66 -19.39 -9.87 -8.02
CA GLY A 66 -20.53 -9.97 -8.92
C GLY A 66 -20.53 -8.98 -10.08
N PHE A 67 -19.42 -8.27 -10.34
CA PHE A 67 -19.30 -7.42 -11.52
C PHE A 67 -19.31 -8.25 -12.81
N ARG A 68 -20.27 -7.98 -13.71
CA ARG A 68 -20.40 -8.59 -15.04
C ARG A 68 -20.42 -7.53 -16.15
N GLY A 69 -19.34 -6.76 -16.25
CA GLY A 69 -19.10 -5.81 -17.35
C GLY A 69 -19.84 -4.47 -17.23
N ALA A 70 -21.09 -4.45 -16.76
CA ALA A 70 -21.84 -3.20 -16.54
C ALA A 70 -22.70 -3.20 -15.26
N THR A 71 -22.83 -4.34 -14.59
CA THR A 71 -23.70 -4.50 -13.42
C THR A 71 -22.99 -5.30 -12.34
N PHE A 72 -23.29 -4.98 -11.08
CA PHE A 72 -23.00 -5.85 -9.95
C PHE A 72 -24.24 -6.70 -9.69
N ASN A 73 -24.14 -8.02 -9.81
CA ASN A 73 -25.16 -8.94 -9.34
C ASN A 73 -24.59 -9.74 -8.17
N THR A 74 -24.88 -9.29 -6.95
CA THR A 74 -24.54 -9.97 -5.69
C THR A 74 -25.70 -10.82 -5.17
N LEU A 75 -26.78 -10.99 -5.96
CA LEU A 75 -27.93 -11.84 -5.70
C LEU A 75 -27.73 -13.26 -6.26
#